data_AF-A0AAJ5C5Z0-F1
#
_entry.id   AF-A0AAJ5C5Z0-F1
#
_cell.length_a   1.000
_cell.length_b   1.000
_cell.length_c   1.000
_cell.angle_alpha   90.00
_cell.angle_beta   90.00
_cell.angle_gamma   90.00
#
_symmetry.space_group_name_H-M   'P 1'
#
loop_
_entity.id
_entity.type
_entity.pdbx_description
1 polymer ?
#
loop_
_entity_poly.entity_id
_entity_poly.type
_entity_poly.pdbx_seq_one_letter_code
_entity_poly.pdbx_strand_id
1 'polypeptide(L)'
;MLPTIRSRTLRSATKLSSAAAMGGRRGLAQVSEAASVAANSASPDVEPYLLEELPCVVNKDNEAISKLPPFVISRQRGFLPRQDPMVKMPDAFSGLSSLLDRMTIHQPADAHGHRATGLLGKGHFGDAVLDELKVDGPEAKAIDAAIESGNSHLLAALFRDYCFATSAYLLEPVDRAFKETGFYTQGRNTLPAQLAVPLKKLADKLGHFPYMEYASSYALVNYLCKDQNYQGNAGKYSFDNMELIRSFEDASGSERGFILVHVEMVSYTGKLVSATEDALRACNNKNIEAFEDAFERLLVTYRKINESMETMWNRSLPADYLKYRSFIFGTGPKKMNAMFPDGVVYEGVSDQPQFYRGESGANDSIVPTGDNLLEITAHMPNNELTKTLRDFRSYRPKNQREFLQQLEARATLAEVRGFAMSSSARAKALYVLLVDQIREFRNRHWMFTKSYIIQRTTYDIATGGSPILQYLPNNLSVVLKVLEESFNEITHSDKQALGSMMEAKSANHRISNVELLENVTAAGKRAGAQRRMLEREVADLLAEKDKRIQSLGGDVEKGRGMLGEAKSMKRGAVGCDGVG
;
A
#
# COMPACT_ATOMS: atom_id res chain seq x y z
N MET A 1 -4.45 4.40 -66.75
CA MET A 1 -4.32 5.75 -67.36
C MET A 1 -3.47 6.62 -66.44
N LEU A 2 -2.71 7.56 -67.02
CA LEU A 2 -1.85 8.58 -66.38
C LEU A 2 -2.24 9.95 -66.99
N PRO A 3 -1.66 11.12 -66.57
CA PRO A 3 -0.71 11.38 -65.47
C PRO A 3 -1.44 12.12 -64.32
N THR A 4 -0.99 13.10 -63.51
CA THR A 4 0.21 14.00 -63.35
C THR A 4 0.19 14.50 -61.87
N ILE A 5 1.09 15.27 -61.24
CA ILE A 5 2.34 16.03 -61.55
C ILE A 5 3.17 16.06 -60.22
N ARG A 6 4.48 15.72 -60.20
CA ARG A 6 5.69 16.61 -60.09
C ARG A 6 5.54 17.84 -59.16
N SER A 7 6.52 18.28 -58.37
CA SER A 7 8.00 18.08 -58.31
C SER A 7 8.50 18.05 -56.84
N ARG A 8 9.58 17.41 -56.37
CA ARG A 8 10.97 17.17 -56.84
C ARG A 8 11.91 18.41 -56.81
N THR A 9 12.73 18.57 -55.75
CA THR A 9 14.16 19.05 -55.70
C THR A 9 14.55 19.48 -54.25
N LEU A 10 15.82 19.59 -53.81
CA LEU A 10 17.02 18.73 -53.89
C LEU A 10 18.21 19.41 -53.14
N ARG A 11 19.09 18.64 -52.48
CA ARG A 11 20.40 19.07 -51.90
C ARG A 11 20.29 19.97 -50.64
N SER A 12 21.33 20.17 -49.82
CA SER A 12 22.76 19.78 -49.91
C SER A 12 23.36 19.28 -48.58
N ALA A 13 24.51 18.61 -48.64
CA ALA A 13 25.29 18.20 -47.46
C ALA A 13 26.76 18.68 -47.55
N THR A 14 27.30 19.07 -46.40
CA THR A 14 28.71 19.47 -46.14
C THR A 14 29.03 19.01 -44.71
N LYS A 15 30.07 18.23 -44.36
CA LYS A 15 31.53 18.34 -44.61
C LYS A 15 32.13 19.66 -44.08
N LEU A 16 33.25 19.70 -43.33
CA LEU A 16 34.01 18.67 -42.59
C LEU A 16 35.08 19.38 -41.70
N SER A 17 35.62 18.70 -40.67
CA SER A 17 37.01 18.80 -40.11
C SER A 17 37.20 19.22 -38.62
N SER A 18 38.08 18.46 -37.93
CA SER A 18 39.00 18.76 -36.80
C SER A 18 38.70 19.88 -35.77
N ALA A 19 39.06 19.77 -34.47
CA ALA A 19 40.14 18.99 -33.84
C ALA A 19 39.78 18.51 -32.41
N ALA A 20 40.76 17.97 -31.66
CA ALA A 20 40.55 17.27 -30.38
C ALA A 20 41.14 17.96 -29.14
N ALA A 21 40.53 17.73 -27.97
CA ALA A 21 41.11 17.90 -26.63
C ALA A 21 40.42 16.94 -25.63
N MET A 22 41.09 16.58 -24.53
CA MET A 22 40.56 15.67 -23.49
C MET A 22 39.82 16.43 -22.38
N GLY A 23 38.81 15.80 -21.76
CA GLY A 23 38.17 16.31 -20.54
C GLY A 23 36.94 15.49 -20.16
N GLY A 24 37.07 14.58 -19.18
CA GLY A 24 36.02 13.62 -18.85
C GLY A 24 35.07 14.08 -17.74
N ARG A 25 33.76 14.00 -17.99
CA ARG A 25 32.69 13.79 -16.99
C ARG A 25 31.56 12.99 -17.66
N ARG A 26 31.06 11.93 -17.01
CA ARG A 26 29.89 11.19 -17.51
C ARG A 26 28.63 12.03 -17.26
N GLY A 27 27.78 12.14 -18.29
CA GLY A 27 26.55 12.92 -18.23
C GLY A 27 25.51 12.33 -17.26
N LEU A 28 24.59 13.18 -16.82
CA LEU A 28 23.45 12.82 -15.97
C LEU A 28 22.51 11.83 -16.69
N ALA A 29 21.82 11.00 -15.92
CA ALA A 29 20.79 10.11 -16.45
C ALA A 29 19.61 10.94 -17.01
N GLN A 30 18.98 10.44 -18.08
CA GLN A 30 17.82 11.11 -18.67
C GLN A 30 16.62 11.05 -17.71
N VAL A 31 16.00 12.20 -17.50
CA VAL A 31 14.74 12.32 -16.76
C VAL A 31 13.65 11.56 -17.51
N SER A 32 13.00 10.61 -16.85
CA SER A 32 11.78 9.97 -17.39
C SER A 32 10.67 11.00 -17.51
N GLU A 33 9.86 10.93 -18.57
CA GLU A 33 8.84 11.92 -18.94
C GLU A 33 7.84 12.23 -17.82
N ALA A 34 8.18 13.20 -16.97
CA ALA A 34 7.21 14.00 -16.24
C ALA A 34 6.56 14.98 -17.24
N ALA A 35 5.23 15.13 -17.18
CA ALA A 35 4.52 16.02 -18.09
C ALA A 35 5.02 17.46 -17.96
N SER A 36 5.55 18.01 -19.04
CA SER A 36 6.19 19.33 -19.08
C SER A 36 5.15 20.45 -19.05
N VAL A 37 4.76 20.88 -17.85
CA VAL A 37 4.00 22.12 -17.65
C VAL A 37 4.87 23.29 -18.11
N ALA A 38 4.41 24.01 -19.13
CA ALA A 38 5.15 25.13 -19.70
C ALA A 38 5.23 26.29 -18.71
N ALA A 39 6.45 26.75 -18.40
CA ALA A 39 6.66 27.87 -17.49
C ALA A 39 6.34 29.21 -18.16
N ASN A 40 5.11 29.72 -18.00
CA ASN A 40 4.78 31.13 -18.11
C ASN A 40 3.41 31.49 -17.52
N SER A 41 3.37 32.60 -16.77
CA SER A 41 2.19 33.29 -16.21
C SER A 41 1.28 32.53 -15.23
N ALA A 42 0.95 33.21 -14.12
CA ALA A 42 0.21 32.73 -12.95
C ALA A 42 0.90 31.58 -12.17
N SER A 43 0.64 31.52 -10.86
CA SER A 43 0.71 30.23 -10.16
C SER A 43 -0.36 29.33 -10.77
N PRO A 44 -0.09 28.04 -11.04
CA PRO A 44 -1.16 27.14 -11.44
C PRO A 44 -2.20 27.09 -10.31
N ASP A 45 -3.48 27.25 -10.67
CA ASP A 45 -4.60 26.99 -9.77
C ASP A 45 -4.67 25.48 -9.49
N VAL A 46 -3.81 25.02 -8.58
CA VAL A 46 -3.84 23.66 -8.04
C VAL A 46 -5.11 23.56 -7.20
N GLU A 47 -6.08 22.76 -7.67
CA GLU A 47 -7.31 22.53 -6.92
C GLU A 47 -7.00 22.10 -5.48
N PRO A 48 -7.69 22.66 -4.47
CA PRO A 48 -7.45 22.34 -3.07
C PRO A 48 -7.72 20.85 -2.80
N TYR A 49 -6.66 20.13 -2.44
CA TYR A 49 -6.68 18.69 -2.14
C TYR A 49 -6.97 18.38 -0.66
N LEU A 50 -6.92 19.39 0.22
CA LEU A 50 -7.34 19.28 1.61
C LEU A 50 -8.83 19.62 1.75
N LEU A 51 -9.55 18.81 2.55
CA LEU A 51 -10.97 18.94 2.84
C LEU A 51 -11.32 20.36 3.32
N GLU A 52 -10.54 20.89 4.24
CA GLU A 52 -10.68 22.24 4.81
C GLU A 52 -10.50 23.40 3.81
N GLU A 53 -9.91 23.13 2.63
CA GLU A 53 -9.66 24.10 1.58
C GLU A 53 -10.70 23.99 0.43
N LEU A 54 -11.54 22.95 0.41
CA LEU A 54 -12.57 22.76 -0.63
C LEU A 54 -13.67 23.83 -0.56
N PRO A 55 -14.13 24.39 -1.70
CA PRO A 55 -15.16 25.43 -1.72
C PRO A 55 -16.46 25.06 -1.00
N CYS A 56 -16.91 23.81 -1.07
CA CYS A 56 -18.10 23.35 -0.34
C CYS A 56 -17.90 23.35 1.18
N VAL A 57 -16.70 23.06 1.69
CA VAL A 57 -16.38 23.10 3.12
C VAL A 57 -16.23 24.53 3.61
N VAL A 58 -15.55 25.39 2.84
CA VAL A 58 -15.44 26.83 3.11
C VAL A 58 -16.82 27.49 3.17
N ASN A 59 -17.71 27.17 2.22
CA ASN A 59 -19.08 27.68 2.15
C ASN A 59 -20.07 26.95 3.09
N LYS A 60 -19.65 25.89 3.78
CA LYS A 60 -20.48 25.04 4.68
C LYS A 60 -21.70 24.40 4.00
N ASP A 61 -21.56 24.03 2.73
CA ASP A 61 -22.55 23.28 1.97
C ASP A 61 -22.59 21.82 2.45
N ASN A 62 -23.43 21.55 3.44
CA ASN A 62 -23.58 20.22 4.03
C ASN A 62 -24.02 19.15 3.00
N GLU A 63 -24.75 19.52 1.94
CA GLU A 63 -25.18 18.57 0.93
C GLU A 63 -24.01 18.14 0.04
N ALA A 64 -23.24 19.10 -0.49
CA ALA A 64 -22.02 18.79 -1.25
C ALA A 64 -20.98 18.07 -0.38
N ILE A 65 -20.81 18.47 0.89
CA ILE A 65 -19.93 17.80 1.86
C ILE A 65 -20.37 16.33 2.09
N SER A 66 -21.67 16.04 2.12
CA SER A 66 -22.16 14.65 2.27
C SER A 66 -21.77 13.76 1.07
N LYS A 67 -21.69 14.35 -0.12
CA LYS A 67 -21.43 13.67 -1.41
C LYS A 67 -19.94 13.55 -1.78
N LEU A 68 -19.03 14.17 -1.01
CA LEU A 68 -17.58 14.07 -1.23
C LEU A 68 -17.07 12.61 -1.09
N PRO A 69 -15.98 12.22 -1.78
CA PRO A 69 -15.39 10.89 -1.64
C PRO A 69 -15.06 10.50 -0.18
N PRO A 70 -15.03 9.19 0.16
CA PRO A 70 -14.72 8.75 1.53
C PRO A 70 -13.33 9.19 2.01
N PHE A 71 -12.36 9.32 1.10
CA PHE A 71 -10.93 9.55 1.39
C PHE A 71 -10.39 10.92 0.93
N VAL A 72 -11.20 11.98 0.98
CA VAL A 72 -10.65 13.35 0.88
C VAL A 72 -9.73 13.58 2.08
N ILE A 73 -8.50 14.03 1.80
CA ILE A 73 -7.44 14.22 2.80
C ILE A 73 -7.73 15.44 3.66
N SER A 74 -7.28 15.46 4.91
CA SER A 74 -7.38 16.65 5.79
C SER A 74 -6.24 16.68 6.79
N ARG A 75 -5.93 17.85 7.37
CA ARG A 75 -4.97 17.95 8.49
C ARG A 75 -5.49 17.31 9.77
N GLN A 76 -6.80 17.04 9.88
CA GLN A 76 -7.39 16.33 11.02
C GLN A 76 -7.27 14.81 10.90
N ARG A 77 -7.63 14.23 9.75
CA ARG A 77 -7.73 12.76 9.56
C ARG A 77 -6.63 12.14 8.68
N GLY A 78 -5.90 12.96 7.91
CA GLY A 78 -4.85 12.49 7.00
C GLY A 78 -5.42 11.55 5.94
N PHE A 79 -5.04 10.27 6.02
CA PHE A 79 -5.48 9.21 5.10
C PHE A 79 -6.60 8.30 5.65
N LEU A 80 -7.09 8.52 6.89
CA LEU A 80 -8.34 7.91 7.36
C LEU A 80 -9.54 8.43 6.55
N PRO A 81 -10.63 7.65 6.42
CA PRO A 81 -11.85 8.16 5.78
C PRO A 81 -12.46 9.33 6.57
N ARG A 82 -13.15 10.25 5.89
CA ARG A 82 -13.76 11.48 6.45
C ARG A 82 -14.70 11.20 7.65
N GLN A 83 -15.35 10.04 7.65
CA GLN A 83 -16.27 9.56 8.67
C GLN A 83 -15.74 8.23 9.20
N ASP A 84 -15.96 7.94 10.49
CA ASP A 84 -15.66 6.60 11.03
C ASP A 84 -16.61 5.56 10.40
N PRO A 85 -16.19 4.30 10.22
CA PRO A 85 -16.92 3.37 9.35
C PRO A 85 -18.33 3.03 9.81
N MET A 86 -19.22 2.75 8.86
CA MET A 86 -20.57 2.28 9.15
C MET A 86 -20.52 0.81 9.62
N VAL A 87 -21.03 0.57 10.84
CA VAL A 87 -21.11 -0.76 11.47
C VAL A 87 -22.44 -1.43 11.17
N LYS A 88 -23.57 -0.81 11.57
CA LYS A 88 -24.91 -1.31 11.22
C LYS A 88 -25.25 -0.90 9.78
N MET A 89 -25.44 -1.90 8.92
CA MET A 89 -25.97 -1.71 7.56
C MET A 89 -27.49 -1.47 7.58
N PRO A 90 -28.07 -0.81 6.54
CA PRO A 90 -29.52 -0.73 6.36
C PRO A 90 -30.15 -2.13 6.26
N ASP A 91 -31.39 -2.28 6.75
CA ASP A 91 -32.04 -3.60 6.89
C ASP A 91 -32.25 -4.33 5.53
N ALA A 92 -32.22 -3.61 4.40
CA ALA A 92 -32.21 -4.17 3.04
C ALA A 92 -30.93 -4.95 2.67
N PHE A 93 -29.89 -4.88 3.49
CA PHE A 93 -28.65 -5.66 3.38
C PHE A 93 -28.48 -6.65 4.55
N SER A 94 -29.58 -7.04 5.20
CA SER A 94 -29.57 -7.95 6.34
C SER A 94 -29.13 -9.38 5.99
N GLY A 95 -29.42 -9.88 4.78
CA GLY A 95 -28.93 -11.18 4.31
C GLY A 95 -27.41 -11.19 4.19
N LEU A 96 -26.85 -10.24 3.44
CA LEU A 96 -25.40 -10.04 3.34
C LEU A 96 -24.72 -9.85 4.71
N SER A 97 -25.35 -9.07 5.61
CA SER A 97 -24.82 -8.87 6.96
C SER A 97 -24.77 -10.18 7.75
N SER A 98 -25.88 -10.93 7.79
CA SER A 98 -25.97 -12.24 8.46
C SER A 98 -24.96 -13.25 7.90
N LEU A 99 -24.74 -13.24 6.59
CA LEU A 99 -23.79 -14.11 5.91
C LEU A 99 -22.34 -13.78 6.30
N LEU A 100 -22.00 -12.49 6.39
CA LEU A 100 -20.68 -12.02 6.84
C LEU A 100 -20.44 -12.23 8.34
N ASP A 101 -21.46 -12.05 9.18
CA ASP A 101 -21.34 -12.28 10.62
C ASP A 101 -21.08 -13.78 10.92
N ARG A 102 -21.67 -14.69 10.13
CA ARG A 102 -21.42 -16.15 10.18
C ARG A 102 -20.16 -16.61 9.43
N MET A 103 -19.51 -15.74 8.66
CA MET A 103 -18.45 -16.11 7.71
C MET A 103 -17.22 -16.72 8.38
N THR A 104 -16.81 -16.19 9.54
CA THR A 104 -15.49 -16.41 10.15
C THR A 104 -15.15 -17.89 10.37
N ILE A 105 -13.87 -18.22 10.43
CA ILE A 105 -13.41 -19.57 10.78
C ILE A 105 -13.82 -19.91 12.22
N HIS A 106 -13.56 -18.99 13.14
CA HIS A 106 -13.99 -19.06 14.53
C HIS A 106 -14.98 -17.93 14.82
N GLN A 107 -16.20 -18.30 15.21
CA GLN A 107 -17.23 -17.34 15.64
C GLN A 107 -16.85 -16.71 16.99
N PRO A 108 -17.48 -15.59 17.38
CA PRO A 108 -17.33 -15.01 18.72
C PRO A 108 -17.51 -16.06 19.82
N ALA A 109 -16.78 -15.89 20.91
CA ALA A 109 -16.88 -16.80 22.05
C ALA A 109 -18.19 -16.59 22.81
N ASP A 110 -18.81 -17.68 23.27
CA ASP A 110 -19.96 -17.63 24.17
C ASP A 110 -19.57 -17.25 25.61
N ALA A 111 -20.56 -17.21 26.51
CA ALA A 111 -20.37 -16.88 27.93
C ALA A 111 -19.50 -17.90 28.71
N HIS A 112 -19.12 -19.02 28.09
CA HIS A 112 -18.23 -20.06 28.63
C HIS A 112 -16.86 -20.09 27.92
N GLY A 113 -16.62 -19.19 26.96
CA GLY A 113 -15.40 -19.12 26.17
C GLY A 113 -15.36 -20.06 24.97
N HIS A 114 -16.41 -20.83 24.70
CA HIS A 114 -16.47 -21.73 23.55
C HIS A 114 -16.71 -20.95 22.25
N ARG A 115 -15.96 -21.27 21.20
CA ARG A 115 -16.12 -20.68 19.87
C ARG A 115 -16.67 -21.71 18.90
N ALA A 116 -17.86 -21.46 18.36
CA ALA A 116 -18.41 -22.27 17.29
C ALA A 116 -17.61 -22.08 15.98
N THR A 117 -17.54 -23.12 15.15
CA THR A 117 -16.98 -23.02 13.79
C THR A 117 -17.97 -22.29 12.88
N GLY A 118 -17.56 -21.19 12.23
CA GLY A 118 -18.39 -20.50 11.25
C GLY A 118 -18.28 -21.10 9.85
N LEU A 119 -18.73 -20.39 8.81
CA LEU A 119 -18.90 -20.92 7.47
C LEU A 119 -17.57 -21.28 6.79
N LEU A 120 -16.56 -20.40 6.83
CA LEU A 120 -15.22 -20.69 6.28
C LEU A 120 -14.54 -21.85 7.01
N GLY A 121 -14.71 -21.95 8.32
CA GLY A 121 -14.16 -23.07 9.11
C GLY A 121 -14.83 -24.41 8.83
N LYS A 122 -16.01 -24.42 8.21
CA LYS A 122 -16.71 -25.61 7.70
C LYS A 122 -16.45 -25.85 6.20
N GLY A 123 -15.97 -24.83 5.47
CA GLY A 123 -15.88 -24.86 4.01
C GLY A 123 -17.24 -24.74 3.30
N HIS A 124 -18.23 -24.10 3.93
CA HIS A 124 -19.61 -23.96 3.45
C HIS A 124 -19.97 -22.51 3.04
N PHE A 125 -19.01 -21.57 3.05
CA PHE A 125 -19.30 -20.17 2.72
C PHE A 125 -19.66 -20.00 1.24
N GLY A 126 -18.98 -20.74 0.35
CA GLY A 126 -19.32 -20.76 -1.06
C GLY A 126 -20.77 -21.20 -1.32
N ASP A 127 -21.25 -22.22 -0.62
CA ASP A 127 -22.61 -22.73 -0.79
C ASP A 127 -23.65 -21.75 -0.24
N ALA A 128 -23.39 -21.14 0.92
CA ALA A 128 -24.24 -20.11 1.50
C ALA A 128 -24.37 -18.84 0.61
N VAL A 129 -23.32 -18.45 -0.11
CA VAL A 129 -23.38 -17.38 -1.13
C VAL A 129 -24.31 -17.73 -2.30
N LEU A 130 -24.45 -19.01 -2.66
CA LEU A 130 -25.33 -19.47 -3.73
C LEU A 130 -26.78 -19.65 -3.25
N ASP A 131 -26.97 -20.14 -2.03
CA ASP A 131 -28.31 -20.41 -1.47
C ASP A 131 -28.99 -19.16 -0.89
N GLU A 132 -28.25 -18.24 -0.26
CA GLU A 132 -28.86 -17.11 0.45
C GLU A 132 -28.95 -15.83 -0.40
N LEU A 133 -27.90 -15.47 -1.13
CA LEU A 133 -27.87 -14.26 -1.96
C LEU A 133 -28.42 -14.54 -3.38
N LYS A 134 -29.20 -13.61 -3.92
CA LYS A 134 -29.87 -13.75 -5.24
C LYS A 134 -29.61 -12.54 -6.15
N VAL A 135 -29.47 -12.80 -7.45
CA VAL A 135 -29.12 -11.79 -8.48
C VAL A 135 -30.14 -10.65 -8.52
N ASP A 136 -31.44 -10.97 -8.45
CA ASP A 136 -32.54 -10.00 -8.33
C ASP A 136 -33.05 -9.85 -6.88
N GLY A 137 -32.21 -10.14 -5.89
CA GLY A 137 -32.54 -10.08 -4.46
C GLY A 137 -32.76 -8.67 -3.92
N PRO A 138 -33.16 -8.54 -2.63
CA PRO A 138 -33.33 -7.24 -2.00
C PRO A 138 -32.00 -6.46 -1.92
N GLU A 139 -30.89 -7.13 -1.63
CA GLU A 139 -29.54 -6.54 -1.65
C GLU A 139 -29.23 -5.90 -3.00
N ALA A 140 -29.38 -6.66 -4.09
CA ALA A 140 -29.02 -6.24 -5.43
C ALA A 140 -29.82 -5.02 -5.92
N LYS A 141 -31.11 -4.94 -5.54
CA LYS A 141 -31.97 -3.78 -5.79
C LYS A 141 -31.61 -2.58 -4.92
N ALA A 142 -31.20 -2.82 -3.67
CA ALA A 142 -30.77 -1.77 -2.75
C ALA A 142 -29.41 -1.14 -3.13
N ILE A 143 -28.55 -1.85 -3.88
CA ILE A 143 -27.30 -1.30 -4.43
C ILE A 143 -27.56 -0.10 -5.33
N ASP A 144 -28.50 -0.19 -6.26
CA ASP A 144 -28.76 0.89 -7.22
C ASP A 144 -29.29 2.14 -6.50
N ALA A 145 -30.26 1.96 -5.58
CA ALA A 145 -30.75 3.03 -4.72
C ALA A 145 -29.63 3.67 -3.85
N ALA A 146 -28.68 2.86 -3.34
CA ALA A 146 -27.53 3.37 -2.60
C ALA A 146 -26.59 4.21 -3.51
N ILE A 147 -26.37 3.78 -4.75
CA ILE A 147 -25.54 4.49 -5.74
C ILE A 147 -26.20 5.80 -6.21
N GLU A 148 -27.52 5.80 -6.39
CA GLU A 148 -28.33 6.97 -6.71
C GLU A 148 -28.33 7.99 -5.57
N SER A 149 -28.42 7.54 -4.31
CA SER A 149 -28.39 8.42 -3.12
C SER A 149 -27.11 9.26 -3.00
N GLY A 150 -26.00 8.80 -3.61
CA GLY A 150 -24.70 9.43 -3.51
C GLY A 150 -24.06 9.36 -2.11
N ASN A 151 -24.62 8.60 -1.17
CA ASN A 151 -24.13 8.48 0.19
C ASN A 151 -22.78 7.74 0.23
N SER A 152 -21.68 8.51 0.26
CA SER A 152 -20.31 7.97 0.26
C SER A 152 -20.01 7.03 1.44
N HIS A 153 -20.67 7.23 2.58
CA HIS A 153 -20.46 6.46 3.81
C HIS A 153 -21.09 5.07 3.71
N LEU A 154 -22.31 4.99 3.17
CA LEU A 154 -22.97 3.72 2.85
C LEU A 154 -22.23 2.96 1.74
N LEU A 155 -21.83 3.66 0.67
CA LEU A 155 -21.12 3.04 -0.46
C LEU A 155 -19.78 2.44 -0.06
N ALA A 156 -19.01 3.11 0.82
CA ALA A 156 -17.75 2.57 1.34
C ALA A 156 -17.97 1.30 2.20
N ALA A 157 -19.03 1.26 3.01
CA ALA A 157 -19.35 0.11 3.85
C ALA A 157 -19.88 -1.09 3.03
N LEU A 158 -20.69 -0.83 1.99
CA LEU A 158 -21.11 -1.84 1.02
C LEU A 158 -19.90 -2.41 0.27
N PHE A 159 -18.99 -1.55 -0.21
CA PHE A 159 -17.80 -2.00 -0.94
C PHE A 159 -16.88 -2.86 -0.05
N ARG A 160 -16.69 -2.49 1.22
CA ARG A 160 -16.02 -3.36 2.23
C ARG A 160 -16.68 -4.73 2.31
N ASP A 161 -17.98 -4.77 2.59
CA ASP A 161 -18.70 -6.02 2.87
C ASP A 161 -18.72 -6.96 1.64
N TYR A 162 -18.92 -6.42 0.43
CA TYR A 162 -18.81 -7.19 -0.82
C TYR A 162 -17.38 -7.63 -1.13
N CYS A 163 -16.34 -6.86 -0.79
CA CYS A 163 -14.94 -7.28 -0.91
C CYS A 163 -14.61 -8.44 0.04
N PHE A 164 -15.08 -8.41 1.30
CA PHE A 164 -14.93 -9.53 2.23
C PHE A 164 -15.62 -10.80 1.71
N ALA A 165 -16.89 -10.70 1.28
CA ALA A 165 -17.61 -11.84 0.71
C ALA A 165 -16.93 -12.39 -0.56
N THR A 166 -16.43 -11.52 -1.43
CA THR A 166 -15.73 -11.90 -2.68
C THR A 166 -14.42 -12.64 -2.40
N SER A 167 -13.59 -12.12 -1.49
CA SER A 167 -12.33 -12.78 -1.11
C SER A 167 -12.59 -14.13 -0.44
N ALA A 168 -13.53 -14.19 0.50
CA ALA A 168 -13.95 -15.43 1.15
C ALA A 168 -14.44 -16.49 0.14
N TYR A 169 -15.31 -16.09 -0.80
CA TYR A 169 -15.84 -16.99 -1.84
C TYR A 169 -14.74 -17.55 -2.74
N LEU A 170 -13.82 -16.71 -3.22
CA LEU A 170 -12.80 -17.14 -4.19
C LEU A 170 -11.69 -17.99 -3.54
N LEU A 171 -11.33 -17.71 -2.28
CA LEU A 171 -10.15 -18.25 -1.61
C LEU A 171 -10.42 -19.34 -0.56
N GLU A 172 -11.69 -19.64 -0.23
CA GLU A 172 -12.05 -20.76 0.66
C GLU A 172 -11.41 -22.11 0.28
N PRO A 173 -11.36 -22.54 -1.01
CA PRO A 173 -10.65 -23.77 -1.37
C PRO A 173 -9.13 -23.69 -1.14
N VAL A 174 -8.55 -22.51 -1.37
CA VAL A 174 -7.10 -22.24 -1.22
C VAL A 174 -6.69 -22.31 0.25
N ASP A 175 -7.50 -21.72 1.14
CA ASP A 175 -7.31 -21.76 2.58
C ASP A 175 -7.48 -23.16 3.17
N ARG A 176 -8.51 -23.88 2.73
CA ARG A 176 -8.74 -25.26 3.14
C ARG A 176 -7.59 -26.18 2.74
N ALA A 177 -7.17 -26.16 1.47
CA ALA A 177 -6.01 -26.94 1.04
C ALA A 177 -4.76 -26.59 1.85
N PHE A 178 -4.53 -25.31 2.13
CA PHE A 178 -3.38 -24.89 2.95
C PHE A 178 -3.45 -25.43 4.39
N LYS A 179 -4.63 -25.47 5.01
CA LYS A 179 -4.83 -26.03 6.36
C LYS A 179 -4.78 -27.56 6.39
N GLU A 180 -5.24 -28.21 5.34
CA GLU A 180 -5.27 -29.67 5.20
C GLU A 180 -3.90 -30.25 4.80
N THR A 181 -3.06 -29.51 4.05
CA THR A 181 -1.80 -30.04 3.49
C THR A 181 -0.55 -29.20 3.74
N GLY A 182 -0.65 -27.93 4.14
CA GLY A 182 0.46 -26.97 4.18
C GLY A 182 0.82 -26.35 2.82
N PHE A 183 0.04 -26.61 1.76
CA PHE A 183 0.28 -26.12 0.39
C PHE A 183 -0.99 -25.45 -0.17
N TYR A 184 -0.84 -24.39 -0.96
CA TYR A 184 -1.98 -23.70 -1.58
C TYR A 184 -2.44 -24.40 -2.88
N THR A 185 -3.74 -24.38 -3.20
CA THR A 185 -4.31 -24.88 -4.48
C THR A 185 -4.94 -23.74 -5.30
N GLN A 186 -5.61 -24.00 -6.43
CA GLN A 186 -6.36 -22.95 -7.14
C GLN A 186 -7.62 -22.52 -6.38
N GLY A 187 -8.01 -21.25 -6.56
CA GLY A 187 -9.28 -20.72 -6.05
C GLY A 187 -10.45 -20.99 -7.00
N ARG A 188 -11.65 -20.54 -6.62
CA ARG A 188 -12.81 -20.58 -7.53
C ARG A 188 -12.56 -19.64 -8.70
N ASN A 189 -12.47 -20.15 -9.93
CA ASN A 189 -12.15 -19.37 -11.14
C ASN A 189 -13.32 -18.51 -11.67
N THR A 190 -14.45 -18.47 -10.96
CA THR A 190 -15.67 -17.75 -11.32
C THR A 190 -16.25 -17.10 -10.07
N LEU A 191 -16.59 -15.82 -10.14
CA LEU A 191 -17.32 -15.09 -9.09
C LEU A 191 -18.79 -14.96 -9.53
N PRO A 192 -19.77 -15.49 -8.75
CA PRO A 192 -21.15 -15.56 -9.19
C PRO A 192 -21.83 -14.19 -9.20
N ALA A 193 -22.83 -14.03 -10.07
CA ALA A 193 -23.42 -12.72 -10.40
C ALA A 193 -23.92 -11.92 -9.19
N GLN A 194 -24.45 -12.58 -8.15
CA GLN A 194 -24.93 -11.93 -6.92
C GLN A 194 -23.83 -11.32 -6.03
N LEU A 195 -22.55 -11.63 -6.28
CA LEU A 195 -21.41 -10.88 -5.73
C LEU A 195 -20.78 -9.97 -6.80
N ALA A 196 -20.56 -10.50 -8.00
CA ALA A 196 -19.83 -9.82 -9.06
C ALA A 196 -20.49 -8.51 -9.53
N VAL A 197 -21.81 -8.51 -9.78
CA VAL A 197 -22.53 -7.34 -10.29
C VAL A 197 -22.62 -6.22 -9.23
N PRO A 198 -23.05 -6.48 -7.97
CA PRO A 198 -22.96 -5.50 -6.89
C PRO A 198 -21.57 -4.90 -6.70
N LEU A 199 -20.54 -5.75 -6.61
CA LEU A 199 -19.17 -5.29 -6.36
C LEU A 199 -18.65 -4.42 -7.51
N LYS A 200 -18.95 -4.77 -8.77
CA LYS A 200 -18.57 -3.96 -9.94
C LYS A 200 -19.24 -2.58 -9.92
N LYS A 201 -20.56 -2.53 -9.68
CA LYS A 201 -21.31 -1.27 -9.57
C LYS A 201 -20.74 -0.33 -8.50
N LEU A 202 -20.41 -0.89 -7.32
CA LEU A 202 -19.78 -0.15 -6.22
C LEU A 202 -18.36 0.32 -6.57
N ALA A 203 -17.54 -0.55 -7.16
CA ALA A 203 -16.16 -0.25 -7.55
C ALA A 203 -16.10 0.89 -8.58
N ASP A 204 -16.94 0.84 -9.61
CA ASP A 204 -17.02 1.88 -10.64
C ASP A 204 -17.47 3.22 -10.07
N LYS A 205 -18.48 3.21 -9.17
CA LYS A 205 -18.99 4.42 -8.50
C LYS A 205 -17.95 5.09 -7.60
N LEU A 206 -17.02 4.32 -7.01
CA LEU A 206 -15.99 4.81 -6.09
C LEU A 206 -14.62 5.05 -6.75
N GLY A 207 -14.38 4.52 -7.96
CA GLY A 207 -13.10 4.61 -8.66
C GLY A 207 -12.04 3.62 -8.16
N HIS A 208 -12.48 2.43 -7.75
CA HIS A 208 -11.66 1.29 -7.31
C HIS A 208 -11.72 0.13 -8.31
N PHE A 209 -10.89 -0.88 -8.12
CA PHE A 209 -11.08 -2.19 -8.74
C PHE A 209 -12.12 -3.01 -7.94
N PRO A 210 -12.88 -3.92 -8.56
CA PRO A 210 -13.85 -4.78 -7.88
C PRO A 210 -13.17 -5.95 -7.15
N TYR A 211 -12.29 -5.62 -6.19
CA TYR A 211 -11.55 -6.59 -5.38
C TYR A 211 -11.09 -5.97 -4.05
N MET A 212 -10.73 -6.82 -3.09
CA MET A 212 -10.22 -6.38 -1.78
C MET A 212 -8.86 -5.67 -1.89
N GLU A 213 -8.78 -4.43 -1.41
CA GLU A 213 -7.55 -3.67 -1.19
C GLU A 213 -7.52 -2.99 0.20
N TYR A 214 -6.32 -2.60 0.60
CA TYR A 214 -5.96 -2.06 1.92
C TYR A 214 -6.89 -0.96 2.45
N ALA A 215 -7.03 0.14 1.73
CA ALA A 215 -7.66 1.35 2.27
C ALA A 215 -9.18 1.21 2.33
N SER A 216 -9.77 0.94 1.17
CA SER A 216 -11.21 1.07 0.92
C SER A 216 -12.00 -0.19 1.26
N SER A 217 -11.32 -1.27 1.70
CA SER A 217 -12.01 -2.47 2.21
C SER A 217 -11.33 -3.09 3.44
N TYR A 218 -10.11 -3.61 3.34
CA TYR A 218 -9.58 -4.50 4.39
C TYR A 218 -9.28 -3.79 5.72
N ALA A 219 -8.70 -2.60 5.69
CA ALA A 219 -8.22 -1.89 6.88
C ALA A 219 -8.98 -0.59 7.19
N LEU A 220 -8.86 0.45 6.37
CA LEU A 220 -9.23 1.81 6.80
C LEU A 220 -10.74 2.09 6.85
N VAL A 221 -11.58 1.15 6.41
CA VAL A 221 -13.04 1.14 6.60
C VAL A 221 -13.55 -0.01 7.49
N ASN A 222 -12.64 -0.72 8.16
CA ASN A 222 -12.93 -1.94 8.91
C ASN A 222 -12.59 -1.80 10.41
N TYR A 223 -13.06 -0.71 11.04
CA TYR A 223 -12.88 -0.50 12.48
C TYR A 223 -14.10 0.18 13.11
N LEU A 224 -14.33 -0.11 14.40
CA LEU A 224 -15.23 0.58 15.30
C LEU A 224 -14.44 1.09 16.51
N CYS A 225 -14.54 2.38 16.84
CA CYS A 225 -14.06 2.95 18.10
C CYS A 225 -15.17 2.86 19.16
N LYS A 226 -14.94 2.14 20.26
CA LYS A 226 -15.91 1.93 21.35
C LYS A 226 -16.27 3.21 22.09
N ASP A 227 -15.27 3.92 22.61
CA ASP A 227 -15.43 5.25 23.21
C ASP A 227 -14.81 6.32 22.30
N GLN A 228 -15.54 7.41 22.08
CA GLN A 228 -15.08 8.56 21.30
C GLN A 228 -14.13 9.47 22.09
N ASN A 229 -14.13 9.37 23.42
CA ASN A 229 -13.33 10.18 24.33
C ASN A 229 -12.07 9.47 24.86
N TYR A 230 -11.77 8.25 24.40
CA TYR A 230 -10.70 7.41 24.93
C TYR A 230 -9.31 8.07 24.80
N GLN A 231 -8.56 8.14 25.90
CA GLN A 231 -7.27 8.86 26.00
C GLN A 231 -6.04 7.93 25.97
N GLY A 232 -6.01 6.98 25.04
CA GLY A 232 -4.82 6.16 24.79
C GLY A 232 -3.78 6.85 23.89
N ASN A 233 -2.73 6.12 23.52
CA ASN A 233 -1.58 6.63 22.73
C ASN A 233 -1.98 7.35 21.42
N ALA A 234 -3.05 6.89 20.76
CA ALA A 234 -3.61 7.45 19.53
C ALA A 234 -5.03 8.07 19.76
N GLY A 235 -5.34 8.47 21.00
CA GLY A 235 -6.69 8.87 21.39
C GLY A 235 -7.70 7.74 21.12
N LYS A 236 -8.87 8.08 20.57
CA LYS A 236 -9.91 7.09 20.21
C LYS A 236 -9.48 6.04 19.17
N TYR A 237 -8.41 6.29 18.41
CA TYR A 237 -7.86 5.32 17.46
C TYR A 237 -6.77 4.43 18.08
N SER A 238 -6.65 4.40 19.41
CA SER A 238 -5.79 3.44 20.11
C SER A 238 -6.38 2.03 19.96
N PHE A 239 -5.53 1.05 19.66
CA PHE A 239 -5.90 -0.35 19.41
C PHE A 239 -6.93 -0.92 20.40
N ASP A 240 -6.73 -0.71 21.70
CA ASP A 240 -7.54 -1.32 22.77
C ASP A 240 -8.98 -0.79 22.80
N ASN A 241 -9.19 0.41 22.26
CA ASN A 241 -10.50 1.02 22.03
C ASN A 241 -11.15 0.60 20.70
N MET A 242 -10.40 -0.07 19.81
CA MET A 242 -10.87 -0.44 18.47
C MET A 242 -11.18 -1.92 18.30
N GLU A 243 -12.20 -2.22 17.50
CA GLU A 243 -12.68 -3.56 17.15
C GLU A 243 -12.94 -3.66 15.63
N LEU A 244 -12.91 -4.88 15.08
CA LEU A 244 -13.19 -5.11 13.65
C LEU A 244 -14.70 -5.13 13.38
N ILE A 245 -15.08 -4.82 12.13
CA ILE A 245 -16.45 -4.99 11.63
C ILE A 245 -16.56 -6.30 10.82
N ARG A 246 -15.47 -6.70 10.15
CA ARG A 246 -15.33 -7.90 9.31
C ARG A 246 -13.95 -8.54 9.54
N SER A 247 -13.89 -9.87 9.49
CA SER A 247 -12.68 -10.69 9.67
C SER A 247 -12.84 -12.05 8.97
N PHE A 248 -11.75 -12.75 8.69
CA PHE A 248 -11.75 -14.12 8.15
C PHE A 248 -11.46 -15.19 9.21
N GLU A 249 -10.42 -15.03 10.06
CA GLU A 249 -10.13 -15.95 11.18
C GLU A 249 -11.14 -15.72 12.30
N ASP A 250 -11.01 -14.59 13.01
CA ASP A 250 -11.87 -14.19 14.12
C ASP A 250 -11.69 -12.70 14.44
N ALA A 251 -12.73 -12.04 14.96
CA ALA A 251 -12.74 -10.59 15.18
C ALA A 251 -11.91 -10.10 16.38
N SER A 252 -11.26 -10.98 17.14
CA SER A 252 -10.56 -10.67 18.41
C SER A 252 -9.08 -11.06 18.43
N GLY A 253 -8.66 -12.05 17.64
CA GLY A 253 -7.30 -12.60 17.59
C GLY A 253 -6.32 -11.79 16.72
N SER A 254 -5.34 -12.50 16.14
CA SER A 254 -4.21 -11.86 15.45
C SER A 254 -4.61 -11.11 14.17
N GLU A 255 -5.72 -11.44 13.50
CA GLU A 255 -6.23 -10.64 12.39
C GLU A 255 -6.67 -9.23 12.84
N ARG A 256 -7.34 -9.13 14.00
CA ARG A 256 -7.63 -7.84 14.65
C ARG A 256 -6.35 -7.08 14.96
N GLY A 257 -5.31 -7.79 15.42
CA GLY A 257 -3.95 -7.27 15.53
C GLY A 257 -3.44 -6.60 14.26
N PHE A 258 -3.41 -7.37 13.17
CA PHE A 258 -2.84 -6.98 11.89
C PHE A 258 -3.56 -5.78 11.27
N ILE A 259 -4.89 -5.78 11.29
CA ILE A 259 -5.69 -4.69 10.73
C ILE A 259 -5.60 -3.43 11.61
N LEU A 260 -5.85 -3.54 12.91
CA LEU A 260 -6.01 -2.35 13.76
C LEU A 260 -4.70 -1.65 14.11
N VAL A 261 -3.54 -2.32 14.04
CA VAL A 261 -2.24 -1.64 14.10
C VAL A 261 -2.05 -0.72 12.90
N HIS A 262 -2.47 -1.12 11.69
CA HIS A 262 -2.45 -0.22 10.53
C HIS A 262 -3.41 0.97 10.70
N VAL A 263 -4.58 0.79 11.33
CA VAL A 263 -5.49 1.90 11.64
C VAL A 263 -4.90 2.85 12.68
N GLU A 264 -4.28 2.33 13.75
CA GLU A 264 -3.58 3.14 14.77
C GLU A 264 -2.42 3.94 14.15
N MET A 265 -1.61 3.31 13.29
CA MET A 265 -0.55 3.97 12.51
C MET A 265 -1.10 5.08 11.61
N VAL A 266 -2.18 4.82 10.86
CA VAL A 266 -2.76 5.81 9.94
C VAL A 266 -3.47 6.96 10.68
N SER A 267 -3.92 6.76 11.92
CA SER A 267 -4.51 7.85 12.73
C SER A 267 -3.58 9.05 12.96
N TYR A 268 -2.26 8.83 12.98
CA TYR A 268 -1.27 9.91 13.10
C TYR A 268 -1.13 10.76 11.82
N THR A 269 -1.68 10.31 10.68
CA THR A 269 -1.38 10.91 9.37
C THR A 269 -1.97 12.30 9.14
N GLY A 270 -2.95 12.75 9.93
CA GLY A 270 -3.36 14.16 9.92
C GLY A 270 -2.20 15.09 10.27
N LYS A 271 -1.40 14.72 11.29
CA LYS A 271 -0.18 15.44 11.69
C LYS A 271 0.90 15.37 10.60
N LEU A 272 1.01 14.22 9.93
CA LEU A 272 1.94 13.99 8.82
C LEU A 272 1.63 14.94 7.66
N VAL A 273 0.42 14.89 7.11
CA VAL A 273 -0.04 15.76 6.01
C VAL A 273 0.10 17.24 6.38
N SER A 274 -0.31 17.61 7.60
CA SER A 274 -0.20 18.99 8.08
C SER A 274 1.24 19.50 8.05
N ALA A 275 2.20 18.72 8.55
CA ALA A 275 3.61 19.10 8.56
C ALA A 275 4.28 18.99 7.16
N THR A 276 3.84 18.07 6.29
CA THR A 276 4.27 17.99 4.88
C THR A 276 3.94 19.27 4.13
N GLU A 277 2.71 19.75 4.23
CA GLU A 277 2.24 20.95 3.52
C GLU A 277 2.86 22.24 4.09
N ASP A 278 3.12 22.28 5.40
CA ASP A 278 3.84 23.38 6.03
C ASP A 278 5.31 23.43 5.59
N ALA A 279 5.98 22.26 5.46
CA ALA A 279 7.36 22.17 5.00
C ALA A 279 7.52 22.65 3.55
N LEU A 280 6.59 22.27 2.65
CA LEU A 280 6.57 22.78 1.27
C LEU A 280 6.42 24.30 1.23
N ARG A 281 5.47 24.84 2.01
CA ARG A 281 5.24 26.29 2.12
C ARG A 281 6.47 27.03 2.65
N ALA A 282 7.13 26.48 3.68
CA ALA A 282 8.36 27.05 4.24
C ALA A 282 9.54 26.98 3.25
N CYS A 283 9.69 25.88 2.51
CA CYS A 283 10.72 25.69 1.48
C CYS A 283 10.55 26.64 0.29
N ASN A 284 9.31 26.89 -0.15
CA ASN A 284 9.01 27.85 -1.21
C ASN A 284 9.30 29.30 -0.76
N ASN A 285 8.91 29.64 0.47
CA ASN A 285 9.17 30.95 1.07
C ASN A 285 10.61 31.12 1.60
N LYS A 286 11.48 30.10 1.44
CA LYS A 286 12.85 30.01 1.97
C LYS A 286 12.97 30.35 3.47
N ASN A 287 11.94 30.05 4.25
CA ASN A 287 11.89 30.26 5.70
C ASN A 287 12.45 29.03 6.43
N ILE A 288 13.66 29.17 6.96
CA ILE A 288 14.40 28.07 7.60
C ILE A 288 13.75 27.64 8.93
N GLU A 289 13.33 28.57 9.80
CA GLU A 289 12.74 28.22 11.11
C GLU A 289 11.41 27.46 10.95
N ALA A 290 10.53 27.93 10.05
CA ALA A 290 9.27 27.24 9.76
C ALA A 290 9.49 25.86 9.10
N PHE A 291 10.56 25.71 8.33
CA PHE A 291 10.94 24.43 7.72
C PHE A 291 11.47 23.44 8.77
N GLU A 292 12.31 23.90 9.69
CA GLU A 292 12.83 23.09 10.80
C GLU A 292 11.71 22.65 11.77
N ASP A 293 10.75 23.52 12.11
CA ASP A 293 9.57 23.13 12.86
C ASP A 293 8.76 22.04 12.15
N ALA A 294 8.48 22.23 10.86
CA ALA A 294 7.70 21.27 10.08
C ALA A 294 8.42 19.91 9.97
N PHE A 295 9.74 19.91 9.71
CA PHE A 295 10.55 18.70 9.67
C PHE A 295 10.69 18.02 11.04
N GLU A 296 10.73 18.77 12.14
CA GLU A 296 10.70 18.20 13.49
C GLU A 296 9.33 17.57 13.80
N ARG A 297 8.22 18.21 13.41
CA ARG A 297 6.86 17.64 13.51
C ARG A 297 6.71 16.36 12.68
N LEU A 298 7.27 16.31 11.48
CA LEU A 298 7.34 15.09 10.67
C LEU A 298 8.15 13.99 11.39
N LEU A 299 9.31 14.32 11.97
CA LEU A 299 10.18 13.35 12.64
C LEU A 299 9.51 12.75 13.89
N VAL A 300 8.86 13.58 14.72
CA VAL A 300 8.06 13.12 15.86
C VAL A 300 6.86 12.27 15.43
N THR A 301 6.21 12.62 14.32
CA THR A 301 5.07 11.86 13.78
C THR A 301 5.50 10.50 13.24
N TYR A 302 6.59 10.43 12.48
CA TYR A 302 7.15 9.17 11.99
C TYR A 302 7.66 8.28 13.13
N ARG A 303 8.28 8.84 14.18
CA ARG A 303 8.63 8.10 15.41
C ARG A 303 7.38 7.43 16.00
N LYS A 304 6.26 8.15 16.16
CA LYS A 304 4.99 7.58 16.67
C LYS A 304 4.37 6.51 15.76
N ILE A 305 4.49 6.65 14.44
CA ILE A 305 4.05 5.61 13.50
C ILE A 305 4.92 4.36 13.62
N ASN A 306 6.24 4.51 13.73
CA ASN A 306 7.18 3.40 13.90
C ASN A 306 7.01 2.69 15.26
N GLU A 307 6.75 3.44 16.34
CA GLU A 307 6.37 2.89 17.65
C GLU A 307 5.08 2.06 17.57
N SER A 308 4.02 2.60 16.93
CA SER A 308 2.75 1.88 16.73
C SER A 308 2.97 0.63 15.88
N MET A 309 3.77 0.71 14.81
CA MET A 309 4.14 -0.43 13.97
C MET A 309 4.85 -1.54 14.76
N GLU A 310 5.76 -1.21 15.71
CA GLU A 310 6.45 -2.20 16.56
C GLU A 310 5.47 -3.04 17.41
N THR A 311 4.31 -2.49 17.78
CA THR A 311 3.30 -3.24 18.56
C THR A 311 2.73 -4.47 17.83
N MET A 312 2.91 -4.56 16.51
CA MET A 312 2.46 -5.67 15.66
C MET A 312 2.90 -7.03 16.22
N TRP A 313 4.13 -7.17 16.73
CA TRP A 313 4.65 -8.45 17.27
C TRP A 313 3.78 -9.04 18.39
N ASN A 314 3.21 -8.17 19.23
CA ASN A 314 2.43 -8.55 20.41
C ASN A 314 0.92 -8.55 20.13
N ARG A 315 0.47 -7.78 19.12
CA ARG A 315 -0.95 -7.64 18.76
C ARG A 315 -1.40 -8.64 17.68
N SER A 316 -0.50 -9.03 16.77
CA SER A 316 -0.70 -10.10 15.77
C SER A 316 0.49 -11.04 15.77
N LEU A 317 0.35 -12.23 16.34
CA LEU A 317 1.46 -13.17 16.48
C LEU A 317 1.96 -13.65 15.10
N PRO A 318 3.28 -13.75 14.86
CA PRO A 318 3.82 -14.20 13.58
C PRO A 318 3.34 -15.60 13.17
N ALA A 319 2.99 -16.46 14.13
CA ALA A 319 2.47 -17.81 13.90
C ALA A 319 1.04 -17.85 13.37
N ASP A 320 0.23 -16.82 13.65
CA ASP A 320 -1.19 -16.80 13.29
C ASP A 320 -1.44 -16.25 11.89
N TYR A 321 -0.51 -15.46 11.34
CA TYR A 321 -0.70 -14.76 10.06
C TYR A 321 -1.16 -15.69 8.92
N LEU A 322 -0.63 -16.91 8.84
CA LEU A 322 -0.99 -17.87 7.80
C LEU A 322 -2.40 -18.46 7.93
N LYS A 323 -3.11 -18.23 9.04
CA LYS A 323 -4.50 -18.70 9.25
C LYS A 323 -5.55 -17.89 8.49
N TYR A 324 -5.25 -16.61 8.19
CA TYR A 324 -6.09 -15.69 7.42
C TYR A 324 -5.43 -15.17 6.15
N ARG A 325 -4.09 -15.24 6.01
CA ARG A 325 -3.34 -14.81 4.81
C ARG A 325 -3.94 -15.32 3.49
N SER A 326 -4.49 -16.53 3.50
CA SER A 326 -5.18 -17.15 2.37
C SER A 326 -6.23 -16.24 1.74
N PHE A 327 -6.99 -15.48 2.54
CA PHE A 327 -8.12 -14.67 2.10
C PHE A 327 -7.79 -13.26 1.63
N ILE A 328 -6.52 -12.84 1.77
CA ILE A 328 -6.06 -11.51 1.33
C ILE A 328 -5.19 -11.57 0.05
N PHE A 329 -5.06 -12.74 -0.57
CA PHE A 329 -4.44 -12.90 -1.88
C PHE A 329 -5.28 -12.32 -3.03
N GLY A 330 -4.59 -11.91 -4.10
CA GLY A 330 -5.20 -11.47 -5.34
C GLY A 330 -5.61 -12.59 -6.29
N THR A 331 -6.37 -12.21 -7.31
CA THR A 331 -6.63 -12.99 -8.54
C THR A 331 -5.60 -12.73 -9.64
N GLY A 332 -4.67 -11.79 -9.42
CA GLY A 332 -3.53 -11.49 -10.28
C GLY A 332 -2.23 -11.32 -9.48
N PRO A 333 -1.13 -10.91 -10.13
CA PRO A 333 -1.00 -10.60 -11.56
C PRO A 333 -1.14 -11.84 -12.47
N LYS A 334 -1.54 -11.62 -13.73
CA LYS A 334 -1.75 -12.63 -14.79
C LYS A 334 -0.55 -13.54 -15.11
N LYS A 335 0.62 -13.23 -14.57
CA LYS A 335 1.80 -14.11 -14.57
C LYS A 335 2.26 -14.24 -13.14
N MET A 336 2.70 -15.45 -12.75
CA MET A 336 3.12 -15.86 -11.41
C MET A 336 1.99 -16.20 -10.41
N ASN A 337 0.77 -15.66 -10.53
CA ASN A 337 -0.32 -16.08 -9.62
C ASN A 337 -0.81 -17.50 -9.98
N ALA A 338 -0.31 -18.50 -9.24
CA ALA A 338 -0.66 -19.90 -9.42
C ALA A 338 -1.99 -20.32 -8.77
N MET A 339 -2.62 -19.46 -7.95
CA MET A 339 -3.96 -19.69 -7.40
C MET A 339 -5.07 -19.38 -8.43
N PHE A 340 -4.77 -18.48 -9.38
CA PHE A 340 -5.68 -18.06 -10.46
C PHE A 340 -4.91 -17.87 -11.78
N PRO A 341 -4.32 -18.95 -12.35
CA PRO A 341 -3.45 -18.87 -13.53
C PRO A 341 -4.16 -18.28 -14.76
N ASP A 342 -5.45 -18.63 -14.94
CA ASP A 342 -6.30 -18.11 -16.02
C ASP A 342 -7.16 -16.90 -15.58
N GLY A 343 -7.05 -16.45 -14.33
CA GLY A 343 -7.82 -15.35 -13.74
C GLY A 343 -9.18 -15.79 -13.18
N VAL A 344 -10.08 -14.83 -12.98
CA VAL A 344 -11.46 -15.08 -12.51
C VAL A 344 -12.49 -14.45 -13.44
N VAL A 345 -13.48 -15.22 -13.89
CA VAL A 345 -14.66 -14.71 -14.62
C VAL A 345 -15.62 -14.03 -13.64
N TYR A 346 -16.13 -12.85 -13.99
CA TYR A 346 -17.09 -12.11 -13.16
C TYR A 346 -18.46 -12.17 -13.86
N GLU A 347 -19.33 -13.06 -13.39
CA GLU A 347 -20.63 -13.30 -14.03
C GLU A 347 -21.49 -12.03 -14.07
N GLY A 348 -22.19 -11.80 -15.19
CA GLY A 348 -22.97 -10.58 -15.41
C GLY A 348 -22.14 -9.31 -15.58
N VAL A 349 -20.80 -9.38 -15.55
CA VAL A 349 -19.88 -8.24 -15.69
C VAL A 349 -18.94 -8.39 -16.88
N SER A 350 -18.31 -9.55 -17.04
CA SER A 350 -17.35 -9.81 -18.12
C SER A 350 -17.06 -11.30 -18.31
N ASP A 351 -17.29 -11.80 -19.53
CA ASP A 351 -16.89 -13.15 -19.96
C ASP A 351 -15.36 -13.33 -20.02
N GLN A 352 -14.61 -12.22 -20.10
CA GLN A 352 -13.15 -12.25 -20.05
C GLN A 352 -12.67 -12.32 -18.59
N PRO A 353 -11.77 -13.26 -18.23
CA PRO A 353 -11.20 -13.34 -16.89
C PRO A 353 -10.45 -12.08 -16.48
N GLN A 354 -10.70 -11.64 -15.25
CA GLN A 354 -10.11 -10.47 -14.60
C GLN A 354 -8.95 -10.89 -13.67
N PHE A 355 -8.04 -9.94 -13.40
CA PHE A 355 -6.82 -10.17 -12.62
C PHE A 355 -6.56 -8.96 -11.72
N TYR A 356 -6.89 -9.07 -10.43
CA TYR A 356 -6.70 -8.00 -9.45
C TYR A 356 -5.65 -8.38 -8.41
N ARG A 357 -4.82 -7.42 -7.99
CA ARG A 357 -3.92 -7.61 -6.84
C ARG A 357 -4.75 -7.71 -5.56
N GLY A 358 -4.31 -8.55 -4.63
CA GLY A 358 -4.88 -8.62 -3.29
C GLY A 358 -4.39 -7.47 -2.42
N GLU A 359 -4.74 -7.54 -1.15
CA GLU A 359 -4.30 -6.58 -0.15
C GLU A 359 -2.76 -6.50 -0.12
N SER A 360 -2.24 -5.29 0.03
CA SER A 360 -0.87 -5.09 0.44
C SER A 360 -0.69 -3.77 1.17
N GLY A 361 0.10 -3.78 2.25
CA GLY A 361 0.68 -2.56 2.80
C GLY A 361 1.43 -1.70 1.78
N ALA A 362 1.81 -2.21 0.60
CA ALA A 362 2.30 -1.39 -0.51
C ALA A 362 1.26 -0.39 -1.09
N ASN A 363 0.00 -0.47 -0.67
CA ASN A 363 -1.06 0.49 -0.92
C ASN A 363 -1.18 1.59 0.16
N ASP A 364 -0.38 1.57 1.24
CA ASP A 364 -0.37 2.62 2.28
C ASP A 364 0.05 4.00 1.74
N SER A 365 -0.30 5.10 2.42
CA SER A 365 0.11 6.46 2.00
C SER A 365 1.15 7.13 2.91
N ILE A 366 1.57 6.47 4.00
CA ILE A 366 2.57 6.94 4.97
C ILE A 366 3.98 6.96 4.34
N VAL A 367 4.42 5.84 3.79
CA VAL A 367 5.77 5.71 3.21
C VAL A 367 5.90 6.53 1.93
N PRO A 368 4.94 6.51 0.97
CA PRO A 368 4.98 7.39 -0.20
C PRO A 368 5.00 8.89 0.12
N THR A 369 4.38 9.33 1.21
CA THR A 369 4.44 10.74 1.63
C THR A 369 5.88 11.17 1.92
N GLY A 370 6.63 10.33 2.66
CA GLY A 370 8.04 10.57 2.96
C GLY A 370 8.94 10.36 1.75
N ASP A 371 8.70 9.32 0.95
CA ASP A 371 9.46 9.05 -0.27
C ASP A 371 9.40 10.22 -1.26
N ASN A 372 8.21 10.83 -1.41
CA ASN A 372 7.98 11.93 -2.33
C ASN A 372 8.49 13.27 -1.76
N LEU A 373 8.21 13.59 -0.48
CA LEU A 373 8.66 14.84 0.15
C LEU A 373 10.19 14.92 0.30
N LEU A 374 10.84 13.81 0.60
CA LEU A 374 12.30 13.72 0.76
C LEU A 374 13.01 13.40 -0.57
N GLU A 375 12.29 13.40 -1.69
CA GLU A 375 12.81 13.14 -3.04
C GLU A 375 13.51 11.77 -3.22
N ILE A 376 13.28 10.82 -2.29
CA ILE A 376 13.80 9.43 -2.34
C ILE A 376 13.32 8.72 -3.62
N THR A 377 12.16 9.10 -4.16
CA THR A 377 11.68 8.59 -5.46
C THR A 377 12.63 8.83 -6.62
N ALA A 378 13.41 9.92 -6.61
CA ALA A 378 14.41 10.21 -7.64
C ALA A 378 15.58 9.21 -7.65
N HIS A 379 15.81 8.49 -6.53
CA HIS A 379 16.85 7.47 -6.39
C HIS A 379 16.34 6.05 -6.74
N MET A 380 15.06 5.89 -7.13
CA MET A 380 14.49 4.59 -7.50
C MET A 380 14.98 4.12 -8.89
N PRO A 381 15.46 2.87 -9.05
CA PRO A 381 15.92 2.37 -10.34
C PRO A 381 14.76 2.17 -11.32
N ASN A 382 14.95 2.48 -12.60
CA ASN A 382 13.95 2.20 -13.64
C ASN A 382 13.96 0.68 -13.99
N ASN A 383 13.16 -0.10 -13.27
CA ASN A 383 13.04 -1.56 -13.42
C ASN A 383 11.61 -2.06 -13.13
N GLU A 384 11.36 -3.36 -13.31
CA GLU A 384 10.05 -3.98 -13.08
C GLU A 384 9.55 -3.91 -11.62
N LEU A 385 10.45 -3.81 -10.63
CA LEU A 385 10.06 -3.63 -9.23
C LEU A 385 9.53 -2.20 -8.98
N THR A 386 10.15 -1.19 -9.60
CA THR A 386 9.65 0.20 -9.58
C THR A 386 8.37 0.35 -10.40
N LYS A 387 8.21 -0.37 -11.52
CA LYS A 387 6.92 -0.45 -12.22
C LYS A 387 5.85 -1.10 -11.34
N THR A 388 6.18 -2.16 -10.61
CA THR A 388 5.28 -2.81 -9.63
C THR A 388 4.90 -1.85 -8.50
N LEU A 389 5.84 -1.05 -7.98
CA LEU A 389 5.58 0.02 -7.00
C LEU A 389 4.64 1.10 -7.57
N ARG A 390 4.78 1.48 -8.83
CA ARG A 390 3.87 2.44 -9.51
C ARG A 390 2.50 1.81 -9.78
N ASP A 391 2.42 0.53 -10.14
CA ASP A 391 1.17 -0.22 -10.31
C ASP A 391 0.37 -0.33 -9.00
N PHE A 392 1.04 -0.63 -7.86
CA PHE A 392 0.42 -0.54 -6.52
C PHE A 392 -0.14 0.85 -6.18
N ARG A 393 0.21 1.92 -6.91
CA ARG A 393 -0.44 3.25 -6.77
C ARG A 393 -1.85 3.31 -7.34
N SER A 394 -2.22 2.46 -8.30
CA SER A 394 -3.56 2.48 -8.90
C SER A 394 -4.67 2.07 -7.93
N TYR A 395 -4.37 1.19 -6.96
CA TYR A 395 -5.34 0.65 -6.00
C TYR A 395 -5.73 1.63 -4.89
N ARG A 396 -4.88 2.62 -4.57
CA ARG A 396 -5.18 3.67 -3.57
C ARG A 396 -6.45 4.46 -3.95
N PRO A 397 -7.20 5.01 -2.97
CA PRO A 397 -8.31 5.93 -3.24
C PRO A 397 -7.88 7.13 -4.09
N LYS A 398 -8.74 7.57 -5.01
CA LYS A 398 -8.42 8.60 -6.04
C LYS A 398 -7.67 9.81 -5.48
N ASN A 399 -8.23 10.47 -4.45
CA ASN A 399 -7.64 11.65 -3.82
C ASN A 399 -6.24 11.40 -3.23
N GLN A 400 -5.96 10.19 -2.73
CA GLN A 400 -4.63 9.83 -2.23
C GLN A 400 -3.62 9.62 -3.37
N ARG A 401 -4.05 9.09 -4.52
CA ARG A 401 -3.22 8.99 -5.73
C ARG A 401 -2.79 10.38 -6.21
N GLU A 402 -3.77 11.28 -6.30
CA GLU A 402 -3.59 12.64 -6.82
C GLU A 402 -2.74 13.50 -5.87
N PHE A 403 -3.02 13.49 -4.57
CA PHE A 403 -2.19 14.16 -3.56
C PHE A 403 -0.74 13.68 -3.60
N LEU A 404 -0.49 12.36 -3.63
CA LEU A 404 0.87 11.83 -3.67
C LEU A 404 1.59 12.20 -4.98
N GLN A 405 0.90 12.15 -6.13
CA GLN A 405 1.47 12.57 -7.42
C GLN A 405 1.82 14.06 -7.43
N GLN A 406 0.94 14.92 -6.90
CA GLN A 406 1.21 16.35 -6.76
C GLN A 406 2.31 16.62 -5.73
N LEU A 407 2.39 15.87 -4.63
CA LEU A 407 3.47 15.99 -3.64
C LEU A 407 4.84 15.66 -4.26
N GLU A 408 4.93 14.62 -5.09
CA GLU A 408 6.16 14.26 -5.81
C GLU A 408 6.62 15.41 -6.73
N ALA A 409 5.71 15.99 -7.51
CA ALA A 409 6.01 17.13 -8.38
C ALA A 409 6.37 18.42 -7.60
N ARG A 410 5.62 18.73 -6.53
CA ARG A 410 5.82 19.94 -5.70
C ARG A 410 7.11 19.89 -4.90
N ALA A 411 7.50 18.73 -4.38
CA ALA A 411 8.75 18.57 -3.63
C ALA A 411 9.98 18.78 -4.52
N THR A 412 10.00 18.13 -5.70
CA THR A 412 11.09 18.32 -6.68
C THR A 412 11.13 19.75 -7.24
N LEU A 413 10.00 20.39 -7.51
CA LEU A 413 9.98 21.79 -7.98
C LEU A 413 10.46 22.78 -6.90
N ALA A 414 10.23 22.48 -5.62
CA ALA A 414 10.69 23.31 -4.50
C ALA A 414 12.16 23.05 -4.10
N GLU A 415 12.78 22.01 -4.65
CA GLU A 415 14.10 21.46 -4.28
C GLU A 415 14.19 21.18 -2.77
N VAL A 416 13.22 20.44 -2.20
CA VAL A 416 13.12 20.20 -0.75
C VAL A 416 14.39 19.58 -0.16
N ARG A 417 15.00 18.60 -0.83
CA ARG A 417 16.31 18.05 -0.43
C ARG A 417 17.40 19.12 -0.54
N GLY A 418 17.46 19.85 -1.66
CA GLY A 418 18.46 20.89 -1.89
C GLY A 418 18.45 21.93 -0.76
N PHE A 419 17.26 22.48 -0.47
CA PHE A 419 17.04 23.44 0.60
C PHE A 419 17.37 22.86 1.99
N ALA A 420 16.95 21.63 2.31
CA ALA A 420 17.25 21.00 3.60
C ALA A 420 18.77 20.82 3.81
N MET A 421 19.49 20.38 2.77
CA MET A 421 20.92 20.11 2.84
C MET A 421 21.78 21.38 2.78
N SER A 422 21.27 22.50 2.26
CA SER A 422 21.98 23.78 2.17
C SER A 422 21.65 24.82 3.26
N SER A 423 20.52 24.70 3.96
CA SER A 423 20.02 25.77 4.84
C SER A 423 20.72 25.86 6.19
N SER A 424 20.81 24.75 6.92
CA SER A 424 21.41 24.72 8.26
C SER A 424 21.85 23.32 8.65
N ALA A 425 22.72 23.21 9.66
CA ALA A 425 23.10 21.93 10.25
C ALA A 425 21.90 21.18 10.87
N ARG A 426 20.88 21.90 11.34
CA ARG A 426 19.67 21.36 11.98
C ARG A 426 18.66 20.87 10.93
N ALA A 427 18.40 21.64 9.88
CA ALA A 427 17.60 21.20 8.74
C ALA A 427 18.21 19.95 8.06
N LYS A 428 19.53 19.95 7.87
CA LYS A 428 20.29 18.81 7.34
C LYS A 428 20.19 17.56 8.23
N ALA A 429 20.33 17.74 9.56
CA ALA A 429 20.16 16.65 10.52
C ALA A 429 18.73 16.08 10.52
N LEU A 430 17.71 16.95 10.53
CA LEU A 430 16.32 16.54 10.47
C LEU A 430 16.00 15.76 9.18
N TYR A 431 16.49 16.20 8.01
CA TYR A 431 16.37 15.46 6.76
C TYR A 431 16.97 14.05 6.86
N VAL A 432 18.20 13.93 7.36
CA VAL A 432 18.87 12.61 7.53
C VAL A 432 18.08 11.69 8.47
N LEU A 433 17.48 12.22 9.55
CA LEU A 433 16.66 11.43 10.46
C LEU A 433 15.28 11.06 9.89
N LEU A 434 14.68 11.90 9.04
CA LEU A 434 13.47 11.55 8.30
C LEU A 434 13.73 10.39 7.33
N VAL A 435 14.87 10.39 6.63
CA VAL A 435 15.30 9.24 5.81
C VAL A 435 15.56 8.00 6.67
N ASP A 436 16.15 8.15 7.87
CA ASP A 436 16.34 7.02 8.81
C ASP A 436 15.02 6.44 9.32
N GLN A 437 13.96 7.25 9.45
CA GLN A 437 12.61 6.79 9.82
C GLN A 437 11.91 6.02 8.70
N ILE A 438 12.05 6.44 7.43
CA ILE A 438 11.56 5.68 6.28
C ILE A 438 12.33 4.35 6.14
N ARG A 439 13.64 4.37 6.39
CA ARG A 439 14.47 3.16 6.50
C ARG A 439 14.03 2.27 7.67
N GLU A 440 13.65 2.84 8.81
CA GLU A 440 13.17 2.08 9.97
C GLU A 440 11.88 1.32 9.65
N PHE A 441 10.88 1.99 9.08
CA PHE A 441 9.62 1.39 8.64
C PHE A 441 9.86 0.25 7.65
N ARG A 442 10.67 0.52 6.60
CA ARG A 442 11.00 -0.48 5.56
C ARG A 442 11.79 -1.67 6.13
N ASN A 443 12.66 -1.44 7.12
CA ASN A 443 13.36 -2.51 7.82
C ASN A 443 12.43 -3.35 8.71
N ARG A 444 11.54 -2.70 9.46
CA ARG A 444 10.55 -3.36 10.33
C ARG A 444 9.61 -4.23 9.49
N HIS A 445 9.14 -3.74 8.35
CA HIS A 445 8.39 -4.53 7.37
C HIS A 445 9.20 -5.73 6.82
N TRP A 446 10.49 -5.57 6.56
CA TRP A 446 11.36 -6.70 6.17
C TRP A 446 11.53 -7.72 7.31
N MET A 447 11.63 -7.30 8.57
CA MET A 447 11.66 -8.24 9.71
C MET A 447 10.33 -9.00 9.85
N PHE A 448 9.18 -8.32 9.75
CA PHE A 448 7.87 -8.99 9.70
C PHE A 448 7.81 -9.99 8.55
N THR A 449 8.23 -9.60 7.35
CA THR A 449 8.23 -10.47 6.16
C THR A 449 9.02 -11.76 6.41
N LYS A 450 10.17 -11.66 7.09
CA LYS A 450 10.95 -12.85 7.49
C LYS A 450 10.19 -13.74 8.48
N SER A 451 9.65 -13.17 9.57
CA SER A 451 9.07 -13.96 10.67
C SER A 451 7.61 -14.38 10.50
N TYR A 452 6.84 -13.71 9.64
CA TYR A 452 5.43 -13.99 9.36
C TYR A 452 5.25 -14.84 8.09
N ILE A 453 6.22 -14.79 7.15
CA ILE A 453 6.11 -15.51 5.86
C ILE A 453 7.31 -16.43 5.62
N ILE A 454 8.53 -15.89 5.47
CA ILE A 454 9.69 -16.68 4.96
C ILE A 454 10.04 -17.84 5.90
N GLN A 455 9.96 -17.64 7.22
CA GLN A 455 10.18 -18.67 8.23
C GLN A 455 9.02 -19.68 8.38
N ARG A 456 7.94 -19.56 7.60
CA ARG A 456 6.66 -20.26 7.84
C ARG A 456 6.02 -20.89 6.61
N THR A 457 6.35 -20.43 5.40
CA THR A 457 5.86 -21.02 4.15
C THR A 457 6.89 -20.83 3.03
N THR A 458 6.95 -21.81 2.13
CA THR A 458 7.78 -21.77 0.92
C THR A 458 7.18 -20.90 -0.19
N TYR A 459 5.95 -20.37 -0.01
CA TYR A 459 5.25 -19.54 -0.98
C TYR A 459 5.81 -18.12 -1.07
N ASP A 460 6.53 -17.87 -2.17
CA ASP A 460 7.45 -16.74 -2.37
C ASP A 460 6.81 -15.48 -2.98
N ILE A 461 5.50 -15.49 -3.17
CA ILE A 461 4.70 -14.38 -3.70
C ILE A 461 3.90 -13.73 -2.57
N ALA A 462 3.88 -12.39 -2.54
CA ALA A 462 3.10 -11.61 -1.58
C ALA A 462 1.60 -11.60 -1.94
N THR A 463 0.75 -11.20 -1.00
CA THR A 463 -0.71 -11.08 -1.14
C THR A 463 -1.12 -10.17 -2.31
N GLY A 464 -0.49 -9.00 -2.41
CA GLY A 464 -0.58 -8.09 -3.56
C GLY A 464 0.18 -8.53 -4.83
N GLY A 465 0.74 -9.75 -4.88
CA GLY A 465 1.32 -10.34 -6.08
C GLY A 465 2.70 -9.81 -6.48
N SER A 466 3.59 -9.56 -5.50
CA SER A 466 5.00 -9.17 -5.72
C SER A 466 5.98 -10.25 -5.23
N PRO A 467 7.14 -10.46 -5.87
CA PRO A 467 8.15 -11.42 -5.42
C PRO A 467 8.79 -10.97 -4.10
N ILE A 468 8.60 -11.76 -3.03
CA ILE A 468 8.90 -11.37 -1.64
C ILE A 468 10.38 -11.03 -1.45
N LEU A 469 11.27 -11.92 -1.92
CA LEU A 469 12.72 -11.81 -1.73
C LEU A 469 13.38 -10.70 -2.57
N GLN A 470 12.63 -9.98 -3.40
CA GLN A 470 13.17 -8.95 -4.31
C GLN A 470 12.55 -7.57 -4.07
N TYR A 471 11.22 -7.50 -3.91
CA TYR A 471 10.50 -6.23 -3.86
C TYR A 471 10.83 -5.38 -2.61
N LEU A 472 10.70 -5.94 -1.41
CA LEU A 472 11.00 -5.21 -0.18
C LEU A 472 12.51 -4.93 -0.01
N PRO A 473 13.44 -5.86 -0.30
CA PRO A 473 14.86 -5.57 -0.24
C PRO A 473 15.35 -4.52 -1.24
N ASN A 474 14.81 -4.46 -2.47
CA ASN A 474 15.06 -3.36 -3.41
C ASN A 474 14.72 -2.01 -2.77
N ASN A 475 13.52 -1.92 -2.19
CA ASN A 475 13.01 -0.69 -1.58
C ASN A 475 13.81 -0.31 -0.32
N LEU A 476 14.23 -1.26 0.50
CA LEU A 476 15.08 -1.00 1.66
C LEU A 476 16.52 -0.61 1.26
N SER A 477 17.08 -1.19 0.20
CA SER A 477 18.42 -0.85 -0.30
C SER A 477 18.48 0.58 -0.86
N VAL A 478 17.45 1.03 -1.60
CA VAL A 478 17.36 2.43 -2.10
C VAL A 478 17.40 3.43 -0.95
N VAL A 479 16.58 3.27 0.10
CA VAL A 479 16.58 4.23 1.22
C VAL A 479 17.86 4.14 2.07
N LEU A 480 18.46 2.96 2.22
CA LEU A 480 19.77 2.81 2.85
C LEU A 480 20.89 3.53 2.09
N LYS A 481 20.82 3.54 0.75
CA LYS A 481 21.73 4.33 -0.09
C LYS A 481 21.50 5.83 0.11
N VAL A 482 20.26 6.34 0.05
CA VAL A 482 19.97 7.77 0.28
C VAL A 482 20.42 8.21 1.67
N LEU A 483 20.26 7.36 2.69
CA LEU A 483 20.71 7.62 4.05
C LEU A 483 22.23 7.73 4.15
N GLU A 484 22.98 6.82 3.50
CA GLU A 484 24.44 6.86 3.46
C GLU A 484 24.96 8.10 2.69
N GLU A 485 24.40 8.38 1.51
CA GLU A 485 24.74 9.56 0.70
C GLU A 485 24.50 10.87 1.48
N SER A 486 23.32 11.00 2.11
CA SER A 486 22.94 12.23 2.83
C SER A 486 23.65 12.39 4.18
N PHE A 487 24.03 11.29 4.85
CA PHE A 487 24.89 11.35 6.04
C PHE A 487 26.31 11.81 5.71
N ASN A 488 26.85 11.43 4.54
CA ASN A 488 28.18 11.85 4.10
C ASN A 488 28.27 13.36 3.81
N GLU A 489 27.14 14.04 3.56
CA GLU A 489 27.04 15.51 3.43
C GLU A 489 27.03 16.26 4.80
N ILE A 490 27.03 15.55 5.94
CA ILE A 490 27.17 16.12 7.29
C ILE A 490 28.66 16.42 7.57
N THR A 491 29.05 17.68 7.39
CA THR A 491 30.44 18.14 7.56
C THR A 491 30.89 18.18 9.03
N HIS A 492 32.17 18.47 9.27
CA HIS A 492 32.66 18.74 10.62
C HIS A 492 32.07 20.04 11.21
N SER A 493 31.80 21.05 10.37
CA SER A 493 31.17 22.31 10.81
C SER A 493 29.71 22.09 11.23
N ASP A 494 28.93 21.26 10.50
CA ASP A 494 27.57 20.88 10.92
C ASP A 494 27.58 20.22 12.31
N LYS A 495 28.54 19.32 12.54
CA LYS A 495 28.70 18.60 13.83
C LYS A 495 29.12 19.55 14.96
N GLN A 496 29.99 20.51 14.70
CA GLN A 496 30.32 21.58 15.67
C GLN A 496 29.12 22.48 15.97
N ALA A 497 28.35 22.89 14.96
CA ALA A 497 27.17 23.75 15.13
C ALA A 497 26.06 23.06 15.96
N LEU A 498 25.86 21.75 15.77
CA LEU A 498 24.92 20.97 16.57
C LEU A 498 25.42 20.70 18.00
N GLY A 499 26.71 20.45 18.18
CA GLY A 499 27.31 20.11 19.48
C GLY A 499 27.70 21.28 20.37
N SER A 500 27.87 22.49 19.82
CA SER A 500 28.26 23.70 20.59
C SER A 500 27.09 24.42 21.26
N MET A 501 25.86 24.16 20.84
CA MET A 501 24.66 24.72 21.45
C MET A 501 24.28 23.95 22.73
N MET A 502 24.95 24.28 23.84
CA MET A 502 24.63 23.72 25.17
C MET A 502 23.17 23.97 25.54
N GLU A 503 22.45 22.87 25.80
CA GLU A 503 21.19 22.75 26.56
C GLU A 503 19.98 23.63 26.16
N ALA A 504 20.12 24.47 25.14
CA ALA A 504 19.08 25.32 24.63
C ALA A 504 17.98 24.52 23.92
N LYS A 505 17.05 23.97 24.71
CA LYS A 505 15.63 24.02 24.35
C LYS A 505 15.27 25.51 24.16
N SER A 506 15.35 25.99 22.93
CA SER A 506 14.53 27.16 22.58
C SER A 506 13.07 26.79 22.85
N ALA A 507 12.23 27.75 23.21
CA ALA A 507 10.81 27.49 23.48
C ALA A 507 10.06 26.90 22.26
N ASN A 508 10.67 26.95 21.08
CA ASN A 508 10.13 26.53 19.80
C ASN A 508 10.52 25.08 19.42
N HIS A 509 11.54 24.48 20.03
CA HIS A 509 12.12 23.19 19.59
C HIS A 509 11.83 22.03 20.56
N ARG A 510 11.39 20.90 20.00
CA ARG A 510 11.00 19.68 20.73
C ARG A 510 12.18 18.73 20.95
N ILE A 511 13.14 18.74 20.04
CA ILE A 511 14.33 17.89 19.99
C ILE A 511 15.59 18.78 20.06
N SER A 512 16.52 18.46 20.96
CA SER A 512 17.76 19.26 21.13
C SER A 512 18.76 18.99 20.00
N ASN A 513 19.66 19.95 19.74
CA ASN A 513 20.69 19.78 18.71
C ASN A 513 21.70 18.69 19.05
N VAL A 514 21.93 18.42 20.34
CA VAL A 514 22.72 17.28 20.81
C VAL A 514 22.01 15.95 20.50
N GLU A 515 20.70 15.83 20.79
CA GLU A 515 19.92 14.63 20.46
C GLU A 515 19.88 14.39 18.93
N LEU A 516 19.80 15.47 18.12
CA LEU A 516 19.91 15.36 16.66
C LEU A 516 21.29 14.83 16.24
N LEU A 517 22.39 15.37 16.78
CA LEU A 517 23.75 14.95 16.45
C LEU A 517 24.03 13.48 16.82
N GLU A 518 23.56 13.05 17.99
CA GLU A 518 23.66 11.66 18.45
C GLU A 518 22.89 10.72 17.53
N ASN A 519 21.62 11.02 17.25
CA ASN A 519 20.77 10.22 16.37
C ASN A 519 21.33 10.15 14.94
N VAL A 520 21.79 11.28 14.37
CA VAL A 520 22.40 11.31 13.03
C VAL A 520 23.67 10.46 12.98
N THR A 521 24.49 10.55 14.03
CA THR A 521 25.71 9.73 14.14
C THR A 521 25.37 8.24 14.28
N ALA A 522 24.29 7.88 14.97
CA ALA A 522 23.82 6.51 15.06
C ALA A 522 23.24 6.00 13.72
N ALA A 523 22.45 6.81 13.02
CA ALA A 523 21.88 6.49 11.70
C ALA A 523 22.98 6.20 10.66
N GLY A 524 23.97 7.09 10.55
CA GLY A 524 25.10 6.93 9.63
C GLY A 524 25.95 5.68 9.91
N LYS A 525 26.21 5.37 11.19
CA LYS A 525 26.90 4.13 11.60
C LYS A 525 26.12 2.86 11.20
N ARG A 526 24.77 2.90 11.22
CA ARG A 526 23.92 1.77 10.85
C ARG A 526 23.83 1.56 9.34
N ALA A 527 23.66 2.62 8.55
CA ALA A 527 23.26 2.57 7.14
C ALA A 527 24.11 1.60 6.28
N GLY A 528 25.42 1.85 6.18
CA GLY A 528 26.31 1.03 5.35
C GLY A 528 26.49 -0.40 5.86
N ALA A 529 26.39 -0.64 7.18
CA ALA A 529 26.45 -1.98 7.76
C ALA A 529 25.16 -2.78 7.46
N GLN A 530 24.00 -2.14 7.58
CA GLN A 530 22.70 -2.73 7.30
C GLN A 530 22.52 -3.05 5.81
N ARG A 531 23.03 -2.22 4.89
CA ARG A 531 22.97 -2.53 3.45
C ARG A 531 23.73 -3.82 3.12
N ARG A 532 24.96 -3.96 3.59
CA ARG A 532 25.77 -5.19 3.38
C ARG A 532 25.14 -6.43 4.02
N MET A 533 24.48 -6.28 5.16
CA MET A 533 23.73 -7.36 5.81
C MET A 533 22.53 -7.79 4.96
N LEU A 534 21.75 -6.83 4.44
CA LEU A 534 20.61 -7.09 3.55
C LEU A 534 21.02 -7.75 2.24
N GLU A 535 22.08 -7.23 1.59
CA GLU A 535 22.62 -7.78 0.33
C GLU A 535 23.00 -9.25 0.48
N ARG A 536 23.66 -9.61 1.59
CA ARG A 536 24.02 -10.99 1.92
C ARG A 536 22.80 -11.86 2.24
N GLU A 537 21.93 -11.40 3.13
CA GLU A 537 20.74 -12.14 3.58
C GLU A 537 19.82 -12.49 2.40
N VAL A 538 19.65 -11.59 1.44
CA VAL A 538 18.87 -11.85 0.22
C VAL A 538 19.55 -12.85 -0.70
N ALA A 539 20.89 -12.79 -0.86
CA ALA A 539 21.62 -13.76 -1.66
C ALA A 539 21.52 -15.18 -1.08
N ASP A 540 21.68 -15.31 0.25
CA ASP A 540 21.57 -16.58 0.96
C ASP A 540 20.14 -17.18 0.82
N LEU A 541 19.09 -16.35 0.99
CA LEU A 541 17.68 -16.78 0.83
C LEU A 541 17.31 -17.17 -0.61
N LEU A 542 17.88 -16.50 -1.63
CA LEU A 542 17.67 -16.87 -3.03
C LEU A 542 18.36 -18.21 -3.36
N ALA A 543 19.59 -18.42 -2.87
CA ALA A 543 20.30 -19.68 -3.05
C ALA A 543 19.59 -20.87 -2.36
N GLU A 544 18.98 -20.65 -1.19
CA GLU A 544 18.16 -21.67 -0.51
C GLU A 544 16.92 -22.05 -1.35
N LYS A 545 16.19 -21.05 -1.87
CA LYS A 545 15.03 -21.26 -2.75
C LYS A 545 15.42 -22.08 -3.99
N ASP A 546 16.49 -21.70 -4.68
CA ASP A 546 16.88 -22.35 -5.94
C ASP A 546 17.34 -23.80 -5.68
N LYS A 547 18.07 -24.04 -4.59
CA LYS A 547 18.42 -25.39 -4.13
C LYS A 547 17.17 -26.23 -3.80
N ARG A 548 16.14 -25.64 -3.19
CA ARG A 548 14.86 -26.31 -2.91
C ARG A 548 14.15 -26.72 -4.20
N ILE A 549 14.05 -25.83 -5.19
CA ILE A 549 13.46 -26.14 -6.51
C ILE A 549 14.23 -27.29 -7.20
N GLN A 550 15.57 -27.27 -7.14
CA GLN A 550 16.41 -28.34 -7.69
C GLN A 550 16.16 -29.69 -7.00
N SER A 551 16.04 -29.72 -5.67
CA SER A 551 15.72 -30.95 -4.92
C SER A 551 14.33 -31.54 -5.23
N LEU A 552 13.41 -30.74 -5.77
CA LEU A 552 12.07 -31.14 -6.20
C LEU A 552 12.03 -31.47 -7.71
N GLY A 553 13.18 -31.83 -8.31
CA GLY A 553 13.29 -32.20 -9.72
C GLY A 553 13.07 -31.05 -10.70
N GLY A 554 13.17 -29.79 -10.23
CA GLY A 554 12.85 -28.61 -11.02
C GLY A 554 11.37 -28.23 -11.02
N ASP A 555 10.53 -28.86 -10.20
CA ASP A 555 9.12 -28.47 -10.02
C ASP A 555 9.03 -27.11 -9.31
N VAL A 556 8.91 -26.04 -10.11
CA VAL A 556 8.87 -24.65 -9.65
C VAL A 556 7.64 -24.38 -8.78
N GLU A 557 6.49 -25.00 -9.07
CA GLU A 557 5.24 -24.75 -8.37
C GLU A 557 5.24 -25.40 -6.98
N LYS A 558 5.65 -26.67 -6.87
CA LYS A 558 5.91 -27.28 -5.56
C LYS A 558 7.06 -26.58 -4.82
N GLY A 559 8.08 -26.13 -5.54
CA GLY A 559 9.19 -25.35 -5.00
C GLY A 559 8.78 -24.01 -4.38
N ARG A 560 7.65 -23.42 -4.83
CA ARG A 560 6.98 -22.29 -4.19
C ARG A 560 5.75 -22.67 -3.35
N GLY A 561 5.62 -23.91 -2.88
CA GLY A 561 4.55 -24.25 -1.93
C GLY A 561 3.13 -24.31 -2.50
N MET A 562 2.98 -24.49 -3.82
CA MET A 562 1.70 -24.89 -4.40
C MET A 562 1.53 -26.41 -4.33
N LEU A 563 0.28 -26.84 -4.08
CA LEU A 563 -0.20 -28.19 -4.31
C LEU A 563 -0.39 -28.36 -5.83
N GLY A 564 0.15 -29.42 -6.41
CA GLY A 564 0.00 -29.67 -7.84
C GLY A 564 -1.38 -30.24 -8.15
N GLU A 565 -2.18 -29.56 -8.96
CA GLU A 565 -3.50 -30.05 -9.35
C GLU A 565 -3.46 -31.16 -10.41
N ALA A 566 -4.55 -31.92 -10.49
CA ALA A 566 -4.74 -32.91 -11.52
C ALA A 566 -4.80 -32.21 -12.90
N LYS A 567 -3.88 -32.60 -13.80
CA LYS A 567 -3.96 -32.21 -15.22
C LYS A 567 -5.34 -32.55 -15.75
N SER A 568 -6.11 -31.55 -16.19
CA SER A 568 -7.17 -31.83 -17.16
C SER A 568 -6.50 -32.46 -18.38
N MET A 569 -6.89 -33.69 -18.72
CA MET A 569 -6.42 -34.28 -19.96
C MET A 569 -6.99 -33.45 -21.10
N LYS A 570 -6.12 -32.66 -21.75
CA LYS A 570 -6.29 -32.44 -23.18
C LYS A 570 -6.41 -33.84 -23.78
N ARG A 571 -7.57 -34.16 -24.35
CA ARG A 571 -7.65 -35.20 -25.37
C ARG A 571 -6.73 -34.75 -26.49
N GLY A 572 -5.50 -35.25 -26.49
CA GLY A 572 -4.72 -35.30 -27.71
C GLY A 572 -5.59 -35.97 -28.77
N ALA A 573 -5.50 -35.50 -30.02
CA ALA A 573 -6.18 -36.18 -31.11
C ALA A 573 -5.78 -37.67 -31.09
N VAL A 574 -6.73 -38.56 -31.35
CA VAL A 574 -6.43 -39.98 -31.47
C VAL A 574 -5.62 -40.16 -32.75
N GLY A 575 -4.29 -40.16 -32.62
CA GLY A 575 -3.37 -40.57 -33.66
C GLY A 575 -3.59 -42.04 -33.95
N CYS A 576 -3.98 -42.36 -35.19
CA CYS A 576 -4.20 -43.73 -35.64
C CYS A 576 -2.89 -44.33 -36.19
N ASP A 577 -1.81 -44.23 -35.41
CA ASP A 577 -0.46 -44.66 -35.73
C ASP A 577 0.18 -45.37 -34.53
N GLY A 578 -0.32 -46.58 -34.23
CA GLY A 578 0.08 -47.37 -33.06
C GLY A 578 1.49 -47.94 -33.12
N VAL A 579 2.50 -47.15 -32.72
CA VAL A 579 3.84 -47.60 -32.31
C VAL A 579 4.36 -46.68 -31.20
N GLY A 580 4.69 -47.23 -30.02
CA GLY A 580 5.30 -46.48 -28.89
C GLY A 580 4.61 -46.74 -27.57
#